data_AF-A0A2H0TQE9-F1
#
_entry.id   AF-A0A2H0TQE9-F1
#
_cell.length_a   1.000
_cell.length_b   1.000
_cell.length_c   1.000
_cell.angle_alpha   90.00
_cell.angle_beta   90.00
_cell.angle_gamma   90.00
#
_symmetry.space_group_name_H-M   'P 1'
#
loop_
_entity.id
_entity.type
_entity.pdbx_description
1 polymer ?
#
loop_
_entity_poly.entity_id
_entity_poly.type
_entity_poly.pdbx_seq_one_letter_code
_entity_poly.pdbx_strand_id
1 'polypeptide(L)'
;MPDKFAATWVSHSSMSDYLHCPRAYYLKNVYKDPKTNSKIQIMSPALALGQAVHETLEALSVLRVEERFSTPLPERFAKNWEKISGKKGGFFDEQT
;
A
#
# COMPACT_ATOMS: atom_id res chain seq x y z
N MET A 1 -25.15 11.30 23.15
CA MET A 1 -24.10 11.65 24.13
C MET A 1 -22.78 11.73 23.37
N PRO A 2 -22.04 12.85 23.41
CA PRO A 2 -20.71 12.90 22.82
C PRO A 2 -19.79 11.91 23.57
N ASP A 3 -18.97 11.18 22.81
CA ASP A 3 -18.07 10.16 23.35
C ASP A 3 -17.08 10.78 24.33
N LYS A 4 -17.05 10.28 25.57
CA LYS A 4 -16.17 10.75 26.65
C LYS A 4 -14.69 10.56 26.31
N PHE A 5 -14.38 9.60 25.44
CA PHE A 5 -13.03 9.26 25.02
C PHE A 5 -12.85 9.46 23.52
N ALA A 6 -13.32 10.58 22.96
CA ALA A 6 -13.15 10.93 21.56
C ALA A 6 -11.66 10.87 21.13
N ALA A 7 -11.19 9.66 20.83
CA ALA A 7 -9.81 9.33 20.58
C ALA A 7 -9.65 9.19 19.08
N THR A 8 -8.65 9.88 18.55
CA THR A 8 -8.31 9.79 17.14
C THR A 8 -7.33 8.64 16.94
N TRP A 9 -7.78 7.60 16.24
CA TRP A 9 -6.91 6.48 15.89
C TRP A 9 -5.98 6.89 14.76
N VAL A 10 -4.68 6.89 15.03
CA VAL A 10 -3.64 7.21 14.04
C VAL A 10 -2.58 6.11 14.03
N SER A 11 -2.06 5.80 12.85
CA SER A 11 -0.91 4.91 12.73
C SER A 11 0.37 5.63 13.16
N HIS A 12 1.39 4.87 13.55
CA HIS A 12 2.71 5.40 13.89
C HIS A 12 3.30 6.24 12.74
N SER A 13 3.18 5.77 11.49
CA SER A 13 3.64 6.50 10.31
C SER A 13 2.92 7.82 10.11
N SER A 14 1.60 7.84 10.32
CA SER A 14 0.77 9.03 10.19
C SER A 14 1.11 10.09 11.25
N MET A 15 1.37 9.66 12.49
CA MET A 15 1.85 10.55 13.55
C MET A 15 3.23 11.13 13.24
N SER A 16 4.14 10.31 12.71
CA SER A 16 5.45 10.78 12.24
C SER A 16 5.32 11.83 11.15
N ASP A 17 4.48 11.61 10.12
CA ASP A 17 4.21 12.60 9.07
C ASP A 17 3.73 13.94 9.66
N TYR A 18 2.85 13.88 10.66
CA TYR A 18 2.32 15.08 11.32
C TYR A 18 3.39 15.84 12.10
N LEU A 19 4.22 15.13 12.88
CA LEU A 19 5.31 15.73 13.65
C LEU A 19 6.35 16.40 12.74
N HIS A 20 6.63 15.83 11.57
CA HIS A 20 7.52 16.44 10.59
C HIS A 20 6.86 17.62 9.86
N CYS A 21 5.62 17.46 9.39
CA CYS A 21 4.89 18.51 8.69
C CYS A 21 3.37 18.26 8.75
N PRO A 22 2.59 19.08 9.49
CA PRO A 22 1.14 18.93 9.58
C PRO A 22 0.42 18.96 8.22
N ARG A 23 0.92 19.76 7.27
CA ARG A 23 0.36 19.83 5.91
C ARG A 23 0.63 18.54 5.13
N ALA A 24 1.80 17.94 5.29
CA ALA A 24 2.13 16.66 4.65
C ALA A 24 1.24 15.53 5.18
N TYR A 25 0.97 15.50 6.50
CA TYR A 25 0.00 14.58 7.10
C TYR A 25 -1.37 14.69 6.44
N TYR A 26 -1.90 15.91 6.31
CA TYR A 26 -3.22 16.11 5.70
C TYR A 26 -3.25 15.56 4.26
N LEU A 27 -2.26 15.92 3.44
CA LEU A 27 -2.20 15.49 2.04
C LEU A 27 -1.99 13.99 1.87
N LYS A 28 -1.18 13.35 2.72
CA LYS A 28 -0.88 11.91 2.63
C LYS A 28 -1.94 11.02 3.28
N ASN A 29 -2.58 11.45 4.35
CA ASN A 29 -3.39 10.58 5.21
C ASN A 29 -4.87 10.97 5.28
N VAL A 30 -5.23 12.23 5.03
CA VAL A 30 -6.60 12.74 5.19
C VAL A 30 -7.24 13.10 3.84
N TYR A 31 -6.48 13.69 2.93
CA TYR A 31 -6.98 14.19 1.65
C TYR A 31 -7.44 13.05 0.74
N LYS A 32 -8.57 13.28 0.08
CA LYS A 32 -9.19 12.39 -0.90
C LYS A 32 -9.55 13.21 -2.13
N ASP A 33 -9.48 12.59 -3.30
CA ASP A 33 -9.91 13.23 -4.55
C ASP A 33 -11.40 13.64 -4.45
N PRO A 34 -11.76 14.92 -4.65
CA PRO A 34 -13.15 15.37 -4.54
C PRO A 34 -14.11 14.71 -5.53
N LYS A 35 -13.61 14.15 -6.65
CA LYS A 35 -14.47 13.50 -7.65
C LYS A 35 -14.75 12.04 -7.33
N THR A 36 -13.73 11.29 -6.91
CA THR A 36 -13.82 9.84 -6.67
C THR A 36 -13.94 9.47 -5.19
N ASN A 37 -13.75 10.44 -4.29
CA ASN A 37 -13.65 10.25 -2.84
C ASN A 37 -12.62 9.16 -2.45
N SER A 38 -11.65 8.91 -3.33
CA SER A 38 -10.61 7.91 -3.15
C SER A 38 -9.32 8.57 -2.65
N LYS A 39 -8.57 7.84 -1.80
CA LYS A 39 -7.27 8.29 -1.34
C LYS A 39 -6.30 8.30 -2.53
N ILE A 40 -5.57 9.40 -2.68
CA ILE A 40 -4.50 9.49 -3.69
C ILE A 40 -3.19 9.04 -3.02
N GLN A 41 -2.46 8.15 -3.69
CA GLN A 41 -1.15 7.70 -3.25
C GLN A 41 -0.16 7.85 -4.40
N ILE A 42 1.01 8.41 -4.11
CA ILE A 42 2.10 8.50 -5.09
C ILE A 42 2.76 7.13 -5.17
N MET A 43 2.78 6.56 -6.37
CA MET A 43 3.45 5.28 -6.62
C MET A 43 4.94 5.49 -6.86
N SER A 44 5.76 4.58 -6.33
CA SER A 44 7.20 4.53 -6.60
C SER A 44 7.63 3.09 -6.89
N PRO A 45 8.75 2.90 -7.62
CA PRO A 45 9.27 1.56 -7.92
C PRO A 45 9.47 0.68 -6.68
N ALA A 46 10.00 1.26 -5.60
CA ALA A 46 10.24 0.55 -4.35
C ALA A 46 8.94 0.16 -3.65
N LEU A 47 7.93 1.04 -3.67
CA LEU A 47 6.61 0.75 -3.12
C LEU A 47 5.92 -0.37 -3.91
N ALA A 48 6.00 -0.33 -5.24
CA ALA A 48 5.45 -1.35 -6.11
C ALA A 48 6.08 -2.73 -5.81
N LEU A 49 7.41 -2.80 -5.77
CA LEU A 49 8.10 -4.05 -5.44
C LEU A 49 7.72 -4.56 -4.05
N GLY A 50 7.75 -3.69 -3.04
CA GLY A 50 7.37 -4.04 -1.68
C GLY A 50 5.94 -4.59 -1.61
N GLN A 51 4.99 -3.93 -2.29
CA GLN A 51 3.60 -4.38 -2.35
C GLN A 51 3.47 -5.78 -2.96
N ALA A 52 4.11 -6.06 -4.10
CA ALA A 52 4.05 -7.38 -4.73
C ALA A 52 4.65 -8.48 -3.83
N VAL A 53 5.75 -8.19 -3.14
CA VAL A 53 6.38 -9.13 -2.20
C VAL A 53 5.51 -9.37 -0.96
N HIS A 54 4.90 -8.32 -0.41
CA HIS A 54 3.97 -8.47 0.71
C HIS A 54 2.74 -9.30 0.30
N GLU A 55 2.12 -8.99 -0.84
CA GLU A 55 0.92 -9.70 -1.31
C GLU A 55 1.20 -11.18 -1.58
N THR A 56 2.39 -11.55 -2.06
CA THR A 56 2.74 -12.98 -2.27
C THR A 56 2.91 -13.75 -0.97
N LEU A 57 3.54 -13.14 0.04
CA LEU A 57 3.84 -13.80 1.31
C LEU A 57 2.64 -13.80 2.26
N GLU A 58 1.89 -12.70 2.34
CA GLU A 58 0.72 -12.57 3.21
C GLU A 58 -0.37 -13.56 2.81
N ALA A 59 -0.53 -13.84 1.50
CA ALA A 59 -1.46 -14.85 1.02
C ALA A 59 -1.20 -16.26 1.58
N LEU A 60 0.04 -16.58 1.99
CA LEU A 60 0.38 -17.88 2.59
C LEU A 60 -0.13 -18.04 4.02
N SER A 61 -0.38 -16.92 4.73
CA SER A 61 -0.82 -16.95 6.13
C SER A 61 -2.20 -17.60 6.30
N VAL A 62 -3.04 -17.52 5.25
CA VAL A 62 -4.40 -18.08 5.21
C VAL A 62 -4.40 -19.56 4.79
N LEU A 63 -3.32 -20.03 4.15
CA LEU A 63 -3.20 -21.41 3.66
C LEU A 63 -2.64 -22.36 4.73
N ARG A 64 -3.14 -23.60 4.69
CA ARG A 64 -2.57 -24.72 5.47
C ARG A 64 -1.13 -24.99 5.02
N VAL A 65 -0.30 -25.47 5.94
CA VAL A 65 1.15 -25.61 5.74
C VAL A 65 1.47 -26.47 4.50
N GLU A 66 0.71 -27.53 4.30
CA GLU A 66 0.87 -28.49 3.20
C GLU A 66 0.55 -27.87 1.84
N GLU A 67 -0.34 -26.88 1.81
CA GLU A 67 -0.84 -26.24 0.59
C GLU A 67 -0.02 -25.00 0.18
N ARG A 68 0.82 -24.44 1.08
CA ARG A 68 1.56 -23.19 0.85
C ARG A 68 2.46 -23.22 -0.37
N PHE A 69 3.03 -24.38 -0.68
CA PHE A 69 3.96 -24.56 -1.80
C PHE A 69 3.37 -25.34 -2.98
N SER A 70 2.05 -25.55 -2.98
CA SER A 70 1.33 -26.15 -4.12
C SER A 70 1.48 -25.32 -5.40
N THR A 71 1.63 -24.00 -5.27
CA THR A 71 2.00 -23.09 -6.35
C THR A 71 3.33 -22.42 -5.99
N PRO A 72 4.36 -22.52 -6.84
CA PRO A 72 5.65 -21.89 -6.62
C PRO A 72 5.52 -20.38 -6.34
N LEU A 73 6.32 -19.87 -5.40
CA LEU A 73 6.34 -18.43 -5.07
C LEU A 73 6.65 -17.52 -6.27
N PRO A 74 7.57 -17.86 -7.19
CA PRO A 74 7.83 -17.04 -8.37
C PRO A 74 6.60 -16.87 -9.27
N GLU A 75 5.76 -17.90 -9.39
CA GLU A 75 4.53 -17.82 -10.20
C GLU A 75 3.50 -16.91 -9.55
N ARG A 76 3.32 -17.02 -8.22
CA ARG A 76 2.47 -16.10 -7.45
C ARG A 76 2.96 -14.66 -7.56
N PHE A 77 4.28 -14.47 -7.50
CA PHE A 77 4.91 -13.16 -7.65
C PHE A 77 4.67 -12.58 -9.03
N ALA A 78 4.92 -13.33 -10.09
CA ALA A 78 4.67 -12.87 -11.46
C ALA A 78 3.22 -12.39 -11.64
N LYS A 79 2.25 -13.16 -11.15
CA LYS A 79 0.83 -12.79 -11.21
C LYS A 79 0.49 -11.51 -10.44
N ASN A 80 1.09 -11.30 -9.27
CA ASN A 80 0.89 -10.06 -8.51
C ASN A 80 1.62 -8.88 -9.14
N TRP A 81 2.81 -9.12 -9.71
CA TRP A 81 3.62 -8.12 -10.38
C TRP A 81 2.93 -7.52 -11.60
N GLU A 82 2.23 -8.33 -12.40
CA GLU A 82 1.45 -7.88 -13.57
C GLU A 82 0.48 -6.74 -13.25
N LYS A 83 -0.09 -6.71 -12.04
CA LYS A 83 -1.08 -5.70 -11.63
C LYS A 83 -0.47 -4.29 -11.49
N ILE A 84 0.81 -4.22 -11.14
CA ILE A 84 1.48 -3.00 -10.69
C ILE A 84 2.80 -2.71 -11.43
N SER A 85 3.17 -3.51 -12.43
CA SER A 85 4.40 -3.31 -13.20
C SER A 85 4.33 -2.11 -14.17
N GLY A 86 5.49 -1.70 -14.68
CA GLY A 86 5.63 -0.61 -15.66
C GLY A 86 5.22 0.76 -15.10
N LYS A 87 4.57 1.59 -15.93
CA LYS A 87 4.11 2.93 -15.55
C LYS A 87 3.22 2.93 -14.30
N LYS A 88 2.40 1.89 -14.12
CA LYS A 88 1.53 1.74 -12.94
C LYS A 88 2.32 1.53 -11.65
N GLY A 89 3.56 1.07 -11.74
CA GLY A 89 4.49 0.88 -10.61
C GLY A 89 5.41 2.06 -10.37
N GLY A 90 5.25 3.14 -11.14
CA GLY A 90 6.16 4.29 -11.07
C GLY A 90 7.53 4.02 -11.70
N PHE A 91 7.67 2.99 -12.54
CA PHE A 91 8.88 2.77 -13.32
C PHE A 91 8.94 3.74 -14.50
N PHE A 92 10.14 4.26 -14.77
CA PHE A 92 10.43 5.03 -15.97
C PHE A 92 10.30 4.11 -17.19
N ASP A 93 9.75 4.65 -18.27
CA ASP A 93 9.65 4.00 -19.57
C ASP A 93 10.56 4.77 -20.54
N GLU A 94 10.95 4.22 -21.69
CA GLU A 94 11.84 4.93 -22.64
C GLU A 94 11.31 6.32 -23.06
N GLN A 95 10.01 6.56 -22.87
CA GLN A 95 9.32 7.81 -23.19
C GLN A 95 9.14 8.78 -22.00
N THR A 96 9.65 8.46 -20.79
CA THR A 96 9.50 9.29 -19.57
C THR A 96 10.77 9.33 -18.74
#